data_AF-A0A139NF43-F1
#
_entry.id   AF-A0A139NF43-F1
#
_cell.length_a   1.000
_cell.length_b   1.000
_cell.length_c   1.000
_cell.angle_alpha   90.00
_cell.angle_beta   90.00
_cell.angle_gamma   90.00
#
_symmetry.space_group_name_H-M   'P 1'
#
loop_
_entity.id
_entity.type
_entity.pdbx_description
1 polymer ?
#
loop_
_entity_poly.entity_id
_entity_poly.type
_entity_poly.pdbx_seq_one_letter_code
_entity_poly.pdbx_strand_id
1 'polypeptide(L)'
;MKVKGYILLESLVALGIFSIVVTLFLGQINQARREERRILREEEVLRVAQMALQTRQSSLSLNGVTVEVQRTERAVQVFENGRELVHVVKN
;
A
#
# COMPACT_ATOMS: atom_id res chain seq x y z
N MET A 1 41.12 24.53 -29.91
CA MET A 1 40.77 23.33 -29.11
C MET A 1 40.10 23.62 -27.75
N LYS A 2 40.33 24.77 -27.09
CA LYS A 2 39.80 25.07 -25.75
C LYS A 2 38.26 25.09 -25.62
N VAL A 3 37.54 25.51 -26.66
CA VAL A 3 36.06 25.61 -26.65
C VAL A 3 35.36 24.24 -26.56
N LYS A 4 35.94 23.20 -27.18
CA LYS A 4 35.36 21.84 -27.18
C LYS A 4 35.38 21.20 -25.78
N GLY A 5 36.43 21.45 -25.00
CA GLY A 5 36.54 20.92 -23.64
C GLY A 5 35.56 21.59 -22.66
N TYR A 6 35.30 22.89 -22.86
CA TYR A 6 34.33 23.64 -22.06
C TYR A 6 32.89 23.13 -22.26
N ILE A 7 32.46 22.94 -23.52
CA ILE A 7 31.13 22.41 -23.85
C ILE A 7 30.93 20.99 -23.31
N LEU A 8 31.99 20.18 -23.31
CA LEU A 8 31.95 18.81 -22.78
C LEU A 8 31.74 18.81 -21.26
N LEU A 9 32.43 19.68 -20.52
CA LEU A 9 32.28 19.82 -19.08
C LEU A 9 30.90 20.36 -18.71
N GLU A 10 30.40 21.36 -19.44
CA GLU A 10 29.07 21.94 -19.24
C GLU A 10 27.97 20.89 -19.44
N SER A 11 28.09 20.07 -20.49
CA SER A 11 27.17 18.96 -20.76
C SER A 11 27.22 17.89 -19.66
N LEU A 12 28.41 17.60 -19.13
CA LEU A 12 28.59 16.63 -18.04
C LEU A 12 27.96 17.12 -16.73
N VAL A 13 28.13 18.41 -16.40
CA VAL A 13 27.50 19.03 -15.23
C VAL A 13 25.98 19.04 -15.38
N ALA A 14 25.47 19.42 -16.55
CA ALA A 14 24.04 19.40 -16.84
C ALA A 14 23.45 17.99 -16.70
N LEU A 15 24.14 16.96 -17.22
CA LEU A 15 23.73 15.57 -17.07
C LEU A 15 23.74 15.10 -15.62
N GLY A 16 24.76 15.49 -14.84
CA GLY A 16 24.85 15.16 -13.42
C GLY A 16 23.68 15.72 -12.63
N ILE A 17 23.36 17.01 -12.84
CA ILE A 17 22.21 17.66 -12.19
C ILE A 17 20.90 16.97 -12.62
N PHE A 18 20.74 16.71 -13.92
CA PHE A 18 19.54 16.05 -14.43
C PHE A 18 19.36 14.64 -13.83
N SER A 19 20.43 13.86 -13.76
CA SER A 19 20.42 12.52 -13.17
C SER A 19 20.00 12.54 -11.70
N ILE A 20 20.49 13.52 -10.92
CA ILE A 20 20.10 13.69 -9.52
C ILE A 20 18.60 14.00 -9.42
N VAL A 21 18.10 14.94 -10.22
CA VAL A 21 16.68 15.32 -10.23
C VAL A 21 15.79 14.13 -10.58
N VAL A 22 16.12 13.39 -11.64
CA VAL A 22 15.38 12.18 -12.05
C VAL A 22 15.39 11.13 -10.93
N THR A 23 16.53 10.90 -10.29
CA THR A 23 16.65 9.94 -9.18
C THR A 23 15.75 10.32 -8.01
N LEU A 24 15.71 11.60 -7.63
CA LEU A 24 14.83 12.09 -6.57
C LEU A 24 13.36 11.87 -6.92
N PHE A 25 12.94 12.24 -8.14
CA PHE A 25 11.57 12.02 -8.59
C PHE A 25 11.17 10.54 -8.63
N LEU A 26 12.04 9.66 -9.14
CA LEU A 26 11.79 8.22 -9.13
C LEU A 26 11.66 7.69 -7.70
N GLY A 27 12.50 8.18 -6.78
CA GLY A 27 12.41 7.86 -5.37
C GLY A 27 11.04 8.23 -4.77
N GLN A 28 10.54 9.42 -5.09
CA GLN A 28 9.23 9.89 -4.63
C GLN A 28 8.06 9.11 -5.25
N ILE A 29 8.08 8.87 -6.57
CA ILE A 29 7.05 8.10 -7.28
C ILE A 29 6.96 6.67 -6.73
N ASN A 30 8.11 6.04 -6.51
CA ASN A 30 8.13 4.69 -5.95
C ASN A 30 7.58 4.64 -4.53
N GLN A 31 7.85 5.67 -3.71
CA GLN A 31 7.25 5.79 -2.38
C GLN A 31 5.73 5.99 -2.45
N ALA A 32 5.27 6.93 -3.28
CA ALA A 32 3.84 7.19 -3.47
C ALA A 32 3.08 5.93 -3.91
N ARG A 33 3.59 5.19 -4.89
CA ARG A 33 2.98 3.93 -5.37
C ARG A 33 3.00 2.80 -4.33
N ARG A 34 3.92 2.81 -3.37
CA ARG A 34 3.93 1.85 -2.27
C ARG A 34 2.85 2.20 -1.25
N GLU A 35 2.74 3.48 -0.94
CA GLU A 35 1.73 4.00 -0.01
C GLU A 35 0.31 3.77 -0.55
N GLU A 36 0.06 4.12 -1.80
CA GLU A 36 -1.23 3.89 -2.47
C GLU A 36 -1.61 2.40 -2.44
N ARG A 37 -0.67 1.50 -2.74
CA ARG A 37 -0.90 0.06 -2.66
C ARG A 37 -1.19 -0.43 -1.25
N ARG A 38 -0.58 0.17 -0.23
CA ARG A 38 -0.88 -0.15 1.17
C ARG A 38 -2.31 0.28 1.52
N ILE A 39 -2.68 1.50 1.18
CA ILE A 39 -4.02 2.04 1.43
C ILE A 39 -5.09 1.17 0.75
N LEU A 40 -4.90 0.87 -0.55
CA LEU A 40 -5.83 0.01 -1.29
C LEU A 40 -5.94 -1.40 -0.67
N ARG A 41 -4.84 -1.95 -0.15
CA ARG A 41 -4.85 -3.24 0.53
C ARG A 41 -5.63 -3.17 1.85
N GLU A 42 -5.45 -2.12 2.64
CA GLU A 42 -6.20 -1.91 3.88
C GLU A 42 -7.70 -1.75 3.60
N GLU A 43 -8.07 -0.98 2.57
CA GLU A 43 -9.46 -0.86 2.11
C GLU A 43 -10.05 -2.20 1.65
N GLU A 44 -9.28 -2.99 0.91
CA GLU A 44 -9.68 -4.33 0.49
C GLU A 44 -9.98 -5.22 1.69
N VAL A 45 -9.10 -5.21 2.70
CA VAL A 45 -9.24 -6.01 3.92
C VAL A 45 -10.54 -5.67 4.65
N LEU A 46 -10.82 -4.38 4.83
CA LEU A 46 -12.06 -3.92 5.46
C LEU A 46 -13.29 -4.29 4.64
N ARG A 47 -13.21 -4.20 3.31
CA ARG A 47 -14.31 -4.57 2.43
C ARG A 47 -14.62 -6.07 2.50
N VAL A 48 -13.59 -6.91 2.48
CA VAL A 48 -13.74 -8.38 2.63
C VAL A 48 -14.30 -8.71 4.02
N ALA A 49 -13.82 -8.05 5.07
CA ALA A 49 -14.39 -8.16 6.41
C ALA A 49 -15.88 -7.82 6.44
N GLN A 50 -16.27 -6.69 5.86
CA GLN A 50 -17.68 -6.29 5.78
C GLN A 50 -18.52 -7.31 5.00
N MET A 51 -18.03 -7.81 3.87
CA MET A 51 -18.70 -8.85 3.09
C MET A 51 -18.86 -10.15 3.89
N ALA A 52 -17.82 -10.59 4.62
CA ALA A 52 -17.89 -11.78 5.47
C ALA A 52 -18.93 -11.62 6.60
N LEU A 53 -19.01 -10.42 7.18
CA LEU A 53 -20.03 -10.08 8.17
C LEU A 53 -21.44 -10.13 7.59
N GLN A 54 -21.67 -9.46 6.45
CA GLN A 54 -22.96 -9.37 5.79
C GLN A 54 -23.48 -10.72 5.28
N THR A 55 -22.59 -11.52 4.69
CA THR A 55 -22.93 -12.85 4.16
C THR A 55 -23.00 -13.94 5.24
N ARG A 56 -22.76 -13.57 6.50
CA ARG A 56 -22.71 -14.48 7.66
C ARG A 56 -21.65 -15.59 7.54
N GLN A 57 -20.66 -15.43 6.68
CA GLN A 57 -19.57 -16.39 6.55
C GLN A 57 -18.62 -16.29 7.76
N SER A 58 -18.06 -17.41 8.20
CA SER A 58 -17.05 -17.48 9.26
C SER A 58 -15.64 -17.25 8.75
N SER A 59 -15.41 -17.43 7.44
CA SER A 59 -14.16 -17.07 6.77
C SER A 59 -14.50 -16.68 5.33
N LEU A 60 -13.83 -15.66 4.81
CA LEU A 60 -13.95 -15.24 3.42
C LEU A 60 -12.57 -14.90 2.87
N SER A 61 -12.22 -15.52 1.75
CA SER A 61 -10.99 -15.21 1.01
C SER A 61 -11.35 -14.59 -0.33
N LEU A 62 -10.84 -13.39 -0.60
CA LEU A 62 -11.06 -12.66 -1.84
C LEU A 62 -9.84 -11.80 -2.17
N ASN A 63 -9.39 -11.81 -3.43
CA ASN A 63 -8.27 -11.00 -3.92
C ASN A 63 -6.98 -11.16 -3.06
N GLY A 64 -6.73 -12.36 -2.54
CA GLY A 64 -5.60 -12.64 -1.65
C GLY A 64 -5.71 -12.02 -0.25
N VAL A 65 -6.85 -11.44 0.13
CA VAL A 65 -7.21 -11.23 1.53
C VAL A 65 -7.91 -12.47 2.04
N THR A 66 -7.56 -12.95 3.23
CA THR A 66 -8.37 -13.91 3.97
C THR A 66 -8.75 -13.30 5.31
N VAL A 67 -10.05 -13.21 5.54
CA VAL A 67 -10.62 -12.70 6.79
C VAL A 67 -11.36 -13.82 7.50
N GLU A 68 -11.21 -13.90 8.82
CA GLU A 68 -11.93 -14.81 9.70
C GLU A 68 -12.86 -14.03 10.62
N VAL A 69 -14.08 -14.51 10.80
CA VAL A 69 -15.10 -13.91 11.64
C VAL A 69 -15.48 -14.86 12.76
N GLN A 70 -15.16 -14.48 13.99
CA GLN A 70 -15.57 -15.18 15.19
C GLN A 70 -16.80 -14.50 15.78
N ARG A 71 -17.92 -15.23 15.82
CA ARG A 71 -19.18 -14.75 16.40
C ARG A 71 -19.38 -15.44 17.74
N THR A 72 -19.42 -14.66 18.81
CA THR A 72 -19.85 -15.11 20.13
C THR A 72 -21.24 -14.54 20.46
N GLU A 73 -21.84 -15.02 21.55
CA GLU A 73 -23.12 -14.50 22.02
C GLU A 73 -23.05 -13.01 22.37
N ARG A 74 -21.87 -12.54 22.82
CA ARG A 74 -21.64 -11.16 23.31
C ARG A 74 -20.94 -10.26 22.32
N ALA A 75 -20.22 -10.79 21.33
CA ALA A 75 -19.43 -9.98 20.42
C ALA A 75 -19.22 -10.64 19.04
N VAL A 76 -18.87 -9.82 18.07
CA VAL A 76 -18.37 -10.24 16.76
C VAL A 76 -16.97 -9.69 16.58
N GLN A 77 -16.01 -10.57 16.32
CA GLN A 77 -14.60 -10.26 16.13
C GLN A 77 -14.17 -10.67 14.73
N VAL A 78 -13.36 -9.84 14.09
CA VAL A 78 -12.86 -10.07 12.73
C VAL A 78 -11.35 -10.03 12.72
N PHE A 79 -10.71 -11.04 12.13
CA PHE A 79 -9.27 -11.23 12.11
C PHE A 79 -8.74 -11.37 10.68
N GLU A 80 -7.54 -10.85 10.44
CA GLU A 80 -6.73 -11.15 9.25
C GLU A 80 -5.33 -11.59 9.71
N ASN A 81 -4.88 -12.78 9.30
CA ASN A 81 -3.56 -13.32 9.66
C ASN A 81 -3.25 -13.26 11.19
N GLY A 82 -4.27 -13.47 12.03
CA GLY A 82 -4.15 -13.41 13.49
C GLY A 82 -4.19 -12.01 14.11
N ARG A 83 -4.28 -10.94 13.31
CA ARG A 83 -4.50 -9.57 13.79
C ARG A 83 -5.99 -9.26 13.86
N GLU A 84 -6.47 -8.77 15.00
CA GLU A 84 -7.84 -8.26 15.13
C GLU A 84 -8.01 -6.95 14.35
N LEU A 85 -9.03 -6.92 13.50
CA LEU A 85 -9.40 -5.78 12.66
C LEU A 85 -10.61 -5.03 13.20
N VAL A 86 -11.62 -5.75 13.67
CA VAL A 86 -12.90 -5.20 14.12
C VAL A 86 -13.40 -5.98 15.33
N HIS A 87 -13.87 -5.25 16.35
CA HIS A 87 -14.52 -5.79 17.53
C HIS A 87 -15.87 -5.08 17.74
N VAL A 88 -16.98 -5.82 17.72
CA VAL A 88 -18.31 -5.26 17.98
C VAL A 88 -18.97 -6.02 19.12
N VAL A 89 -19.31 -5.34 20.22
CA VAL A 89 -20.06 -5.90 21.34
C VAL A 89 -21.55 -5.78 21.06
N LYS A 90 -22.30 -6.87 21.27
CA LYS A 90 -23.77 -6.87 21.22
C LYS A 90 -24.29 -6.38 22.56
N ASN A 91 -24.88 -5.19 22.57
CA ASN A 91 -25.63 -4.65 23.71
C ASN A 91 -27.05 -5.22 23.75
#